data_AF-A0A3C1L1N3-F1
#
_entry.id   AF-A0A3C1L1N3-F1
#
_cell.length_a   1.000
_cell.length_b   1.000
_cell.length_c   1.000
_cell.angle_alpha   90.00
_cell.angle_beta   90.00
_cell.angle_gamma   90.00
#
_symmetry.space_group_name_H-M   'P 1'
#
loop_
_entity.id
_entity.type
_entity.pdbx_description
1 polymer ?
#
loop_
_entity_poly.entity_id
_entity_poly.type
_entity_poly.pdbx_seq_one_letter_code
_entity_poly.pdbx_strand_id
1 'polypeptide(L)'
;LMFFLSGGNVVASIILGVAVSIGIGQCADMMSDLKAGHLIGAKPKMQQLAQFSVAWIGVPVALGVLYLLWGPDGGGFGPNNPELSAPQGSALAAIIESLQAGAAPLDKYVSGGAIGLGLGIYPLGGLGVLVGLAMYLPLYITITYGLGCAGNIWLVRKKGARWVGTTLVPVAAGCIIGEALTSLTAVMIRLAFG
;
A
#
# COMPACT_ATOMS: atom_id res chain seq x y z
N LEU A 1 10.48 17.56 0.97
CA LEU A 1 11.95 17.36 0.96
C LEU A 1 12.47 16.97 -0.42
N MET A 2 12.08 15.80 -0.97
CA MET A 2 12.53 15.32 -2.30
C MET A 2 12.28 16.32 -3.44
N PHE A 3 11.16 17.06 -3.39
CA PHE A 3 10.85 18.13 -4.35
C PHE A 3 11.81 19.33 -4.35
N PHE A 4 12.29 19.70 -3.17
CA PHE A 4 13.25 20.80 -3.04
C PHE A 4 14.67 20.33 -3.41
N LEU A 5 15.02 19.07 -3.09
CA LEU A 5 16.32 18.48 -3.43
C LEU A 5 16.51 18.26 -4.93
N SER A 6 15.43 18.06 -5.69
CA SER A 6 15.46 17.89 -7.15
C SER A 6 15.43 19.22 -7.93
N GLY A 7 15.46 20.37 -7.25
CA GLY A 7 15.37 21.69 -7.88
C GLY A 7 14.00 22.00 -8.47
N GLY A 8 12.93 21.39 -7.94
CA GLY A 8 11.55 21.58 -8.44
C GLY A 8 11.17 20.66 -9.59
N ASN A 9 12.02 19.70 -9.98
CA ASN A 9 11.68 18.71 -11.00
C ASN A 9 10.73 17.64 -10.42
N VAL A 10 9.47 17.74 -10.79
CA VAL A 10 8.38 16.88 -10.31
C VAL A 10 8.68 15.40 -10.54
N VAL A 11 9.10 15.04 -11.75
CA VAL A 11 9.34 13.64 -12.13
C VAL A 11 10.47 13.04 -11.30
N ALA A 12 11.60 13.76 -11.19
CA ALA A 12 12.72 13.33 -10.37
C ALA A 12 12.33 13.17 -8.89
N SER A 13 11.49 14.07 -8.38
CA SER A 13 11.00 14.05 -7.00
C SER A 13 10.14 12.84 -6.69
N ILE A 14 9.23 12.49 -7.60
CA ILE A 14 8.36 11.31 -7.47
C ILE A 14 9.22 10.06 -7.52
N ILE A 15 10.10 9.92 -8.50
CA ILE A 15 10.95 8.73 -8.66
C ILE A 15 11.81 8.53 -7.40
N LEU A 16 12.47 9.58 -6.90
CA LEU A 16 13.29 9.50 -5.69
C LEU A 16 12.44 9.17 -4.45
N GLY A 17 11.29 9.83 -4.28
CA GLY A 17 10.41 9.59 -3.15
C GLY A 17 9.85 8.17 -3.12
N VAL A 18 9.41 7.67 -4.28
CA VAL A 18 8.91 6.30 -4.45
C VAL A 18 10.03 5.28 -4.23
N ALA A 19 11.21 5.49 -4.82
CA ALA A 19 12.35 4.58 -4.66
C ALA A 19 12.77 4.43 -3.19
N VAL A 20 12.86 5.54 -2.44
CA VAL A 20 13.19 5.50 -1.01
C VAL A 20 12.09 4.84 -0.19
N SER A 21 10.82 5.21 -0.42
CA SER A 21 9.70 4.68 0.35
C SER A 21 9.51 3.17 0.14
N ILE A 22 9.56 2.72 -1.12
CA ILE A 22 9.48 1.29 -1.47
C ILE A 22 10.70 0.56 -0.92
N GLY A 23 11.91 1.12 -1.04
CA GLY A 23 13.12 0.51 -0.52
C GLY A 23 13.03 0.24 1.00
N ILE A 24 12.60 1.24 1.78
CA ILE A 24 12.41 1.08 3.23
C ILE A 24 11.31 0.05 3.53
N GLY A 25 10.18 0.09 2.81
CA GLY A 25 9.10 -0.87 2.97
C GLY A 25 9.55 -2.31 2.73
N GLN A 26 10.27 -2.54 1.63
CA GLN A 26 10.83 -3.86 1.32
C GLN A 26 11.86 -4.33 2.36
N CYS A 27 12.67 -3.42 2.91
CA CYS A 27 13.56 -3.77 4.03
C CYS A 27 12.78 -4.17 5.29
N ALA A 28 11.67 -3.48 5.60
CA ALA A 28 10.81 -3.80 6.74
C ALA A 28 10.10 -5.15 6.57
N ASP A 29 9.62 -5.45 5.38
CA ASP A 29 9.00 -6.73 5.03
C ASP A 29 10.03 -7.85 5.15
N MET A 30 11.23 -7.69 4.59
CA MET A 30 12.31 -8.67 4.70
C MET A 30 12.72 -8.96 6.15
N MET A 31 12.75 -7.94 7.02
CA MET A 31 13.03 -8.15 8.45
C MET A 31 11.95 -9.01 9.13
N SER A 32 10.69 -8.82 8.75
CA SER A 32 9.56 -9.59 9.28
C SER A 32 9.56 -11.02 8.75
N ASP A 33 9.86 -11.20 7.47
CA ASP A 33 9.96 -12.52 6.81
C ASP A 33 11.10 -13.36 7.39
N LEU A 34 12.28 -12.77 7.60
CA LEU A 34 13.42 -13.49 8.18
C LEU A 34 13.16 -13.89 9.63
N LYS A 35 12.46 -13.02 10.39
CA LYS A 35 12.06 -13.33 11.76
C LYS A 35 11.02 -14.46 11.80
N ALA A 36 9.98 -14.36 10.99
CA ALA A 36 8.94 -15.39 10.89
C ALA A 36 9.52 -16.73 10.41
N GLY A 37 10.36 -16.68 9.38
CA GLY A 37 11.10 -17.79 8.82
C GLY A 37 11.98 -18.50 9.85
N HIS A 38 12.76 -17.73 10.61
CA HIS A 38 13.60 -18.30 11.66
C HIS A 38 12.76 -19.00 12.76
N LEU A 39 11.61 -18.41 13.14
CA LEU A 39 10.71 -18.98 14.15
C LEU A 39 10.08 -20.31 13.72
N ILE A 40 9.88 -20.55 12.42
CA ILE A 40 9.35 -21.81 11.87
C ILE A 40 10.46 -22.79 11.43
N GLY A 41 11.73 -22.51 11.75
CA GLY A 41 12.86 -23.40 11.49
C GLY A 41 13.55 -23.22 10.14
N ALA A 42 13.22 -22.17 9.38
CA ALA A 42 13.93 -21.87 8.14
C ALA A 42 15.32 -21.28 8.39
N LYS A 43 16.26 -21.51 7.45
CA LYS A 43 17.60 -20.93 7.48
C LYS A 43 17.58 -19.54 6.82
N PRO A 44 17.87 -18.44 7.55
CA PRO A 44 17.78 -17.07 7.00
C PRO A 44 18.59 -16.84 5.72
N LYS A 45 19.78 -17.46 5.62
CA LYS A 45 20.64 -17.37 4.43
C LYS A 45 19.98 -17.91 3.15
N MET A 46 19.19 -18.97 3.27
CA MET A 46 18.49 -19.56 2.11
C MET A 46 17.27 -18.72 1.71
N GLN A 47 16.60 -18.09 2.68
CA GLN A 47 15.48 -17.20 2.41
C GLN A 47 15.92 -15.94 1.67
N GLN A 48 17.01 -15.30 2.09
CA GLN A 48 17.57 -14.14 1.40
C GLN A 48 18.00 -14.48 -0.04
N LEU A 49 18.62 -15.65 -0.25
CA LEU A 49 19.02 -16.09 -1.58
C LEU A 49 17.81 -16.31 -2.50
N ALA A 50 16.76 -16.96 -1.99
CA ALA A 50 15.53 -17.19 -2.74
C ALA A 50 14.79 -15.87 -3.06
N GLN A 51 14.77 -14.93 -2.11
CA GLN A 51 14.13 -13.64 -2.32
C GLN A 51 14.90 -12.81 -3.35
N PHE A 52 16.24 -12.82 -3.31
CA PHE A 52 17.07 -12.14 -4.31
C PHE A 52 16.93 -12.75 -5.72
N SER A 53 16.83 -14.09 -5.83
CA SER A 53 16.71 -14.75 -7.13
C SER A 53 15.35 -14.54 -7.82
N VAL A 54 14.30 -14.23 -7.06
CA VAL A 54 12.92 -14.08 -7.55
C VAL A 54 12.44 -12.62 -7.56
N ALA A 55 13.12 -11.71 -6.85
CA ALA A 55 12.72 -10.30 -6.72
C ALA A 55 12.47 -9.58 -8.06
N TRP A 56 13.22 -9.93 -9.10
CA TRP A 56 13.09 -9.31 -10.42
C TRP A 56 11.77 -9.64 -11.13
N ILE A 57 11.07 -10.72 -10.76
CA ILE A 57 9.81 -11.14 -11.40
C ILE A 57 8.67 -10.15 -11.09
N GLY A 58 8.72 -9.46 -9.94
CA GLY A 58 7.67 -8.53 -9.54
C GLY A 58 7.49 -7.35 -10.52
N VAL A 59 8.60 -6.83 -11.05
CA VAL A 59 8.59 -5.66 -11.96
C VAL A 59 7.85 -5.92 -13.28
N PRO A 60 8.18 -6.97 -14.08
CA PRO A 60 7.46 -7.25 -15.32
C PRO A 60 5.99 -7.61 -15.08
N VAL A 61 5.67 -8.29 -13.98
CA VAL A 61 4.28 -8.61 -13.63
C VAL A 61 3.49 -7.33 -13.32
N ALA A 62 4.04 -6.44 -12.50
CA ALA A 62 3.40 -5.17 -12.15
C ALA A 62 3.21 -4.27 -13.38
N LEU A 63 4.22 -4.16 -14.24
CA LEU A 63 4.12 -3.42 -15.50
C LEU A 63 3.10 -4.03 -16.46
N GLY A 64 3.05 -5.36 -16.55
CA GLY A 64 2.07 -6.07 -17.36
C GLY A 64 0.64 -5.81 -16.90
N VAL A 65 0.37 -5.92 -15.59
CA VAL A 65 -0.96 -5.61 -15.02
C VAL A 65 -1.32 -4.14 -15.24
N LEU A 66 -0.39 -3.22 -15.04
CA LEU A 66 -0.63 -1.80 -15.25
C LEU A 66 -0.97 -1.51 -16.72
N TYR A 67 -0.23 -2.09 -17.67
CA TYR A 67 -0.49 -1.94 -19.10
C TYR A 67 -1.88 -2.47 -19.48
N LEU A 68 -2.26 -3.64 -18.97
CA LEU A 68 -3.58 -4.24 -19.21
C LEU A 68 -4.71 -3.35 -18.68
N LEU A 69 -4.52 -2.77 -17.50
CA LEU A 69 -5.54 -1.95 -16.82
C LEU A 69 -5.60 -0.50 -17.34
N TRP A 70 -4.52 0.00 -17.94
CA TRP A 70 -4.43 1.33 -18.58
C TRP A 70 -5.05 1.36 -19.98
N GLY A 71 -5.24 0.21 -20.63
CA GLY A 71 -5.83 0.13 -21.97
C GLY A 71 -7.26 0.72 -22.03
N PRO A 72 -7.70 1.23 -23.20
CA PRO A 72 -9.04 1.82 -23.39
C PRO A 72 -10.18 0.90 -22.92
N ASP A 73 -10.02 -0.41 -23.11
CA ASP A 73 -11.00 -1.46 -22.77
C ASP A 73 -10.65 -2.20 -21.47
N GLY A 74 -9.56 -1.79 -20.81
CA GLY A 74 -8.91 -2.48 -19.68
C GLY A 74 -9.58 -2.28 -18.32
N GLY A 75 -10.55 -1.37 -18.23
CA GLY A 75 -11.39 -1.24 -17.04
C GLY A 75 -10.76 -0.52 -15.85
N GLY A 76 -10.10 0.63 -16.03
CA GLY A 76 -10.31 1.71 -15.06
C GLY A 76 -9.15 2.58 -14.56
N PHE A 77 -7.89 2.36 -14.95
CA PHE A 77 -6.85 3.34 -14.60
C PHE A 77 -6.59 4.31 -15.74
N GLY A 78 -7.01 5.56 -15.54
CA GLY A 78 -6.73 6.66 -16.47
C GLY A 78 -7.61 7.89 -16.19
N PRO A 79 -7.33 9.05 -16.81
CA PRO A 79 -8.08 10.30 -16.61
C PRO A 79 -9.58 10.19 -16.90
N ASN A 80 -10.00 9.16 -17.67
CA ASN A 80 -11.36 8.99 -18.17
C ASN A 80 -12.24 8.07 -17.31
N ASN A 81 -11.72 7.47 -16.23
CA ASN A 81 -12.49 6.58 -15.33
C ASN A 81 -12.23 6.93 -13.85
N PRO A 82 -13.00 7.87 -13.27
CA PRO A 82 -12.80 8.33 -11.89
C PRO A 82 -13.16 7.29 -10.82
N GLU A 83 -13.92 6.25 -11.16
CA GLU A 83 -14.41 5.23 -10.21
C GLU A 83 -13.33 4.28 -9.70
N LEU A 84 -12.20 4.16 -10.41
CA LEU A 84 -11.09 3.27 -10.07
C LEU A 84 -9.79 4.03 -9.77
N SER A 85 -9.89 5.34 -9.46
CA SER A 85 -8.74 6.14 -9.05
C SER A 85 -8.23 5.73 -7.67
N ALA A 86 -6.96 5.33 -7.58
CA ALA A 86 -6.33 4.97 -6.31
C ALA A 86 -6.29 6.19 -5.36
N PRO A 87 -6.90 6.11 -4.15
CA PRO A 87 -6.90 7.22 -3.19
C PRO A 87 -5.50 7.71 -2.78
N GLN A 88 -4.51 6.82 -2.80
CA GLN A 88 -3.11 7.18 -2.55
C GLN A 88 -2.49 7.98 -3.70
N GLY A 89 -2.86 7.62 -4.95
CA GLY A 89 -2.38 8.30 -6.15
C GLY A 89 -2.95 9.72 -6.28
N SER A 90 -4.24 9.88 -6.00
CA SER A 90 -4.89 11.19 -6.01
C SER A 90 -4.37 12.12 -4.90
N ALA A 91 -4.13 11.60 -3.70
CA ALA A 91 -3.50 12.37 -2.62
C ALA A 91 -2.07 12.84 -2.99
N LEU A 92 -1.26 11.97 -3.60
CA LEU A 92 0.07 12.33 -4.07
C LEU A 92 0.03 13.39 -5.20
N ALA A 93 -0.90 13.24 -6.15
CA ALA A 93 -1.10 14.21 -7.22
C ALA A 93 -1.46 15.60 -6.68
N ALA A 94 -2.40 15.67 -5.73
CA ALA A 94 -2.80 16.93 -5.08
C ALA A 94 -1.63 17.60 -4.33
N ILE A 95 -0.78 16.81 -3.67
CA ILE A 95 0.43 17.35 -3.01
C ILE A 95 1.37 17.97 -4.04
N ILE A 96 1.60 17.30 -5.17
CA ILE A 96 2.49 17.79 -6.23
C ILE A 96 1.95 19.07 -6.86
N GLU A 97 0.65 19.12 -7.16
CA GLU A 97 -0.02 20.30 -7.70
C GLU A 97 0.10 21.49 -6.72
N SER A 98 -0.09 21.26 -5.42
CA SER A 98 0.08 22.30 -4.40
C SER A 98 1.52 22.82 -4.29
N LEU A 99 2.52 21.95 -4.50
CA LEU A 99 3.93 22.32 -4.52
C LEU A 99 4.31 23.10 -5.78
N GLN A 100 3.75 22.72 -6.94
CA GLN A 100 3.94 23.44 -8.20
C GLN A 100 3.34 24.85 -8.16
N ALA A 101 2.19 25.00 -7.51
CA ALA A 101 1.53 26.30 -7.33
C ALA A 101 2.30 27.25 -6.39
N GLY A 102 3.44 26.82 -5.82
CA GLY A 102 4.22 27.61 -4.84
C GLY A 102 3.55 27.74 -3.48
N ALA A 103 2.33 27.22 -3.33
CA ALA A 103 1.55 27.24 -2.11
C ALA A 103 1.91 26.06 -1.20
N ALA A 104 3.20 25.82 -0.96
CA ALA A 104 3.63 24.74 -0.07
C ALA A 104 3.16 25.06 1.37
N PRO A 105 2.17 24.34 1.93
CA PRO A 105 1.67 24.64 3.26
C PRO A 105 2.63 24.07 4.31
N LEU A 106 3.80 24.71 4.47
CA LEU A 106 4.87 24.29 5.38
C LEU A 106 4.36 24.12 6.81
N ASP A 107 3.44 25.00 7.25
CA ASP A 107 2.79 24.91 8.56
C ASP A 107 2.06 23.57 8.77
N LYS A 108 1.41 23.06 7.72
CA LYS A 108 0.70 21.76 7.76
C LYS A 108 1.69 20.59 7.81
N TYR A 109 2.82 20.70 7.10
CA TYR A 109 3.86 19.66 7.15
C TYR A 109 4.58 19.61 8.49
N VAL A 110 4.88 20.77 9.09
CA VAL A 110 5.52 20.86 10.40
C VAL A 110 4.59 20.37 11.50
N SER A 111 3.32 20.81 11.50
CA SER A 111 2.33 20.34 12.47
C SER A 111 2.02 18.85 12.32
N GLY A 112 1.85 18.35 11.08
CA GLY A 112 1.69 16.93 10.82
C GLY A 112 2.89 16.09 11.25
N GLY A 113 4.10 16.59 11.00
CA GLY A 113 5.35 15.96 11.47
C GLY A 113 5.45 15.93 13.00
N ALA A 114 5.07 17.01 13.68
CA ALA A 114 5.06 17.06 15.14
C ALA A 114 4.04 16.09 15.75
N ILE A 115 2.83 16.02 15.18
CA ILE A 115 1.80 15.05 15.60
C ILE A 115 2.29 13.62 15.36
N GLY A 116 2.84 13.34 14.17
CA GLY A 116 3.38 12.02 13.82
C GLY A 116 4.51 11.58 14.75
N LEU A 117 5.42 12.50 15.08
CA LEU A 117 6.51 12.25 16.02
C LEU A 117 6.00 12.06 17.45
N GLY A 118 5.06 12.88 17.89
CA GLY A 118 4.41 12.74 19.21
C GLY A 118 3.69 11.40 19.36
N LEU A 119 2.95 10.96 18.34
CA LEU A 119 2.30 9.64 18.31
C LEU A 119 3.30 8.50 18.17
N GLY A 120 4.44 8.73 17.51
CA GLY A 120 5.50 7.74 17.31
C GLY A 120 6.35 7.47 18.54
N ILE A 121 6.42 8.40 19.50
CA ILE A 121 7.10 8.20 20.80
C ILE A 121 6.30 7.23 21.70
N TYR A 122 5.00 7.09 21.46
CA TYR A 122 4.17 6.17 22.23
C TYR A 122 4.55 4.71 21.93
N PRO A 123 4.60 3.82 22.94
CA PRO A 123 5.02 2.41 22.76
C PRO A 123 4.05 1.55 21.92
N LEU A 124 2.96 2.14 21.43
CA LEU A 124 2.01 1.52 20.53
C LEU A 124 2.50 1.69 19.10
N GLY A 125 3.16 0.66 18.59
CA GLY A 125 3.71 0.65 17.23
C GLY A 125 2.66 0.96 16.16
N GLY A 126 3.00 1.86 15.24
CA GLY A 126 2.20 2.14 14.04
C GLY A 126 1.06 3.15 14.19
N LEU A 127 0.82 3.72 15.38
CA LEU A 127 -0.26 4.70 15.59
C LEU A 127 -0.15 5.93 14.68
N GLY A 128 1.06 6.50 14.54
CA GLY A 128 1.27 7.65 13.66
C GLY A 128 0.93 7.35 12.19
N VAL A 129 1.24 6.13 11.73
CA VAL A 129 0.93 5.67 10.37
C VAL A 129 -0.58 5.48 10.22
N LEU A 130 -1.24 4.84 11.18
CA LEU A 130 -2.70 4.61 11.14
C LEU A 130 -3.50 5.91 11.14
N VAL A 131 -3.09 6.88 11.97
CA VAL A 131 -3.73 8.21 12.01
C VAL A 131 -3.47 8.97 10.70
N GLY A 132 -2.26 8.93 10.18
CA GLY A 132 -1.93 9.57 8.91
C GLY A 132 -2.71 9.00 7.73
N LEU A 133 -2.85 7.67 7.66
CA LEU A 133 -3.67 6.99 6.64
C LEU A 133 -5.15 7.41 6.76
N ALA A 134 -5.69 7.46 7.98
CA ALA A 134 -7.08 7.84 8.21
C ALA A 134 -7.41 9.29 7.80
N MET A 135 -6.42 10.19 7.74
CA MET A 135 -6.65 11.60 7.40
C MET A 135 -6.89 11.86 5.91
N TYR A 136 -6.36 11.03 5.00
CA TYR A 136 -6.58 11.22 3.56
C TYR A 136 -7.50 10.16 2.94
N LEU A 137 -7.76 9.05 3.65
CA LEU A 137 -8.71 8.05 3.17
C LEU A 137 -10.15 8.56 3.26
N PRO A 138 -10.98 8.31 2.23
CA PRO A 138 -12.41 8.57 2.29
C PRO A 138 -13.06 7.91 3.52
N LEU A 139 -13.99 8.63 4.14
CA LEU A 139 -14.66 8.19 5.38
C LEU A 139 -15.34 6.82 5.24
N TYR A 140 -15.81 6.46 4.04
CA TYR A 140 -16.39 5.14 3.79
C TYR A 140 -15.36 4.01 3.96
N ILE A 141 -14.10 4.19 3.52
CA ILE A 141 -13.03 3.19 3.67
C ILE A 141 -12.62 3.07 5.14
N THR A 142 -12.50 4.21 5.82
CA THR A 142 -12.11 4.24 7.23
C THR A 142 -13.16 3.57 8.11
N ILE A 143 -14.45 3.79 7.84
CA ILE A 143 -15.54 3.14 8.59
C ILE A 143 -15.61 1.64 8.29
N THR A 144 -15.50 1.22 7.03
CA THR A 144 -15.54 -0.22 6.70
C THR A 144 -14.35 -0.96 7.30
N TYR A 145 -13.16 -0.36 7.26
CA TYR A 145 -11.97 -0.89 7.94
C TYR A 145 -12.18 -0.95 9.47
N GLY A 146 -12.71 0.12 10.07
CA GLY A 146 -13.01 0.18 11.50
C GLY A 146 -14.02 -0.89 11.94
N LEU A 147 -15.07 -1.12 11.15
CA LEU A 147 -16.03 -2.21 11.37
C LEU A 147 -15.35 -3.58 11.25
N GLY A 148 -14.46 -3.76 10.28
CA GLY A 148 -13.65 -4.96 10.13
C GLY A 148 -12.77 -5.24 11.35
N CYS A 149 -12.08 -4.22 11.87
CA CYS A 149 -11.28 -4.31 13.09
C CYS A 149 -12.14 -4.61 14.32
N ALA A 150 -13.29 -3.95 14.48
CA ALA A 150 -14.22 -4.22 15.57
C ALA A 150 -14.75 -5.67 15.51
N GLY A 151 -15.11 -6.14 14.31
CA GLY A 151 -15.51 -7.52 14.05
C GLY A 151 -14.38 -8.51 14.37
N ASN A 152 -13.14 -8.18 14.02
CA ASN A 152 -11.98 -9.00 14.37
C ASN A 152 -11.79 -9.09 15.89
N ILE A 153 -11.82 -7.97 16.61
CA ILE A 153 -11.71 -7.95 18.07
C ILE A 153 -12.83 -8.78 18.72
N TRP A 154 -14.06 -8.65 18.21
CA TRP A 154 -15.20 -9.44 18.70
C TRP A 154 -15.00 -10.95 18.44
N LEU A 155 -14.54 -11.33 17.25
CA LEU A 155 -14.26 -12.73 16.89
C LEU A 155 -13.09 -13.31 17.69
N VAL A 156 -12.04 -12.52 17.96
CA VAL A 156 -10.92 -12.92 18.82
C VAL A 156 -11.42 -13.21 20.24
N ARG A 157 -12.30 -12.36 20.78
CA ARG A 157 -12.89 -12.56 22.12
C ARG A 157 -13.79 -13.79 22.19
N LYS A 158 -14.51 -14.13 21.11
CA LYS A 158 -15.50 -15.23 21.10
C LYS A 158 -14.90 -16.59 20.71
N LYS A 159 -14.02 -16.63 19.71
CA LYS A 159 -13.49 -17.88 19.12
C LYS A 159 -11.99 -18.10 19.36
N GLY A 160 -11.33 -17.14 20.02
CA GLY A 160 -9.91 -17.20 20.35
C GLY A 160 -8.99 -16.78 19.20
N ALA A 161 -7.80 -16.30 19.56
CA ALA A 161 -6.81 -15.78 18.60
C ALA A 161 -6.33 -16.84 17.59
N ARG A 162 -6.28 -18.12 17.99
CA ARG A 162 -5.84 -19.22 17.12
C ARG A 162 -6.78 -19.42 15.92
N TRP A 163 -8.09 -19.45 16.15
CA TRP A 163 -9.09 -19.65 15.08
C TRP A 163 -9.09 -18.48 14.09
N VAL A 164 -8.92 -17.25 14.59
CA VAL A 164 -8.83 -16.06 13.75
C VAL A 164 -7.60 -16.15 12.83
N GLY A 165 -6.43 -16.51 13.37
CA GLY A 165 -5.21 -16.65 12.57
C GLY A 165 -5.27 -17.77 11.53
N THR A 166 -5.87 -18.92 11.87
CA THR A 166 -5.85 -20.09 10.97
C THR A 166 -7.01 -20.15 9.99
N THR A 167 -8.14 -19.48 10.26
CA THR A 167 -9.37 -19.65 9.47
C THR A 167 -9.91 -18.32 8.98
N LEU A 168 -10.03 -17.31 9.84
CA LEU A 168 -10.58 -16.01 9.41
C LEU A 168 -9.65 -15.28 8.44
N VAL A 169 -8.36 -15.18 8.79
CA VAL A 169 -7.37 -14.46 7.97
C VAL A 169 -7.19 -15.11 6.59
N PRO A 170 -7.03 -16.43 6.45
CA PRO A 170 -6.90 -17.05 5.13
C PRO A 170 -8.16 -16.93 4.27
N VAL A 171 -9.35 -17.02 4.87
CA VAL A 171 -10.62 -16.84 4.13
C VAL A 171 -10.76 -15.41 3.63
N ALA A 172 -10.48 -14.41 4.48
CA ALA A 172 -10.51 -13.00 4.07
C ALA A 172 -9.48 -12.71 2.97
N ALA A 173 -8.26 -13.22 3.10
CA ALA A 173 -7.23 -13.11 2.07
C ALA A 173 -7.67 -13.77 0.76
N GLY A 174 -8.30 -14.95 0.83
CA GLY A 174 -8.88 -15.63 -0.32
C GLY A 174 -9.96 -14.81 -1.03
N CYS A 175 -10.84 -14.12 -0.29
CA CYS A 175 -11.83 -13.23 -0.88
C CYS A 175 -11.20 -12.02 -1.58
N ILE A 176 -10.20 -11.38 -0.95
CA ILE A 176 -9.50 -10.21 -1.52
C ILE A 176 -8.75 -10.61 -2.80
N ILE A 177 -7.99 -11.70 -2.75
CA ILE A 177 -7.25 -12.22 -3.91
C ILE A 177 -8.23 -12.70 -5.00
N GLY A 178 -9.34 -13.34 -4.59
CA GLY A 178 -10.37 -13.83 -5.49
C GLY A 178 -11.01 -12.72 -6.33
N GLU A 179 -11.38 -11.60 -5.70
CA GLU A 179 -11.91 -10.42 -6.39
C GLU A 179 -10.89 -9.81 -7.38
N ALA A 180 -9.63 -9.71 -6.95
CA ALA A 180 -8.56 -9.20 -7.81
C ALA A 180 -8.31 -10.11 -9.03
N LEU A 181 -8.32 -11.43 -8.84
CA LEU A 181 -8.11 -12.39 -9.93
C LEU A 181 -9.29 -12.44 -10.89
N THR A 182 -10.54 -12.38 -10.40
CA THR A 182 -11.72 -12.39 -11.26
C THR A 182 -11.83 -11.11 -12.10
N SER A 183 -11.52 -9.95 -11.53
CA SER A 183 -11.47 -8.69 -12.27
C SER A 183 -10.39 -8.70 -13.35
N LEU A 184 -9.16 -9.13 -13.04
CA LEU A 184 -8.10 -9.29 -14.04
C LEU A 184 -8.48 -10.29 -15.14
N THR A 185 -9.10 -11.39 -14.78
CA THR A 185 -9.55 -12.40 -15.76
C THR A 185 -10.64 -11.84 -16.67
N ALA A 186 -11.60 -11.09 -16.13
CA ALA A 186 -12.65 -10.44 -16.91
C ALA A 186 -12.07 -9.41 -17.89
N VAL A 187 -11.07 -8.63 -17.47
CA VAL A 187 -10.35 -7.69 -18.33
C VAL A 187 -9.60 -8.43 -19.44
N MET A 188 -8.90 -9.53 -19.11
CA MET A 188 -8.21 -10.35 -20.10
C MET A 188 -9.17 -10.96 -21.14
N ILE A 189 -10.37 -11.38 -20.72
CA ILE A 189 -11.41 -11.89 -21.63
C ILE A 189 -11.90 -10.76 -22.54
N ARG A 190 -12.19 -9.57 -22.01
CA ARG A 190 -12.60 -8.42 -22.85
C ARG A 190 -11.54 -8.07 -23.88
N LEU A 191 -10.28 -7.94 -23.47
CA LEU A 191 -9.16 -7.69 -24.37
C LEU A 191 -8.97 -8.79 -25.44
N ALA A 192 -9.30 -10.04 -25.13
CA ALA A 192 -9.20 -11.15 -26.08
C ALA A 192 -10.35 -11.18 -27.10
N PHE A 193 -11.53 -10.64 -26.77
CA PHE A 193 -12.73 -10.72 -27.61
C PHE A 193 -13.19 -9.38 -28.21
N GLY A 194 -12.56 -8.26 -27.85
CA GLY A 194 -12.90 -6.91 -28.34
C GLY A 194 -14.00 -6.26 -27.51
#